data_AF-A0A7C4KF28-F1
#
_entry.id   AF-A0A7C4KF28-F1
#
_cell.length_a   1.000
_cell.length_b   1.000
_cell.length_c   1.000
_cell.angle_alpha   90.00
_cell.angle_beta   90.00
_cell.angle_gamma   90.00
#
_symmetry.space_group_name_H-M   'P 1'
#
loop_
_entity.id
_entity.type
_entity.pdbx_description
1 polymer ?
#
loop_
_entity_poly.entity_id
_entity_poly.type
_entity_poly.pdbx_seq_one_letter_code
_entity_poly.pdbx_strand_id
1 'polypeptide(L)'
;MKGGNTLMPRASVLYTLMCAFSFTLCLSATYAQYTIIDLGAITANGQSRGYAINNKGEVAGWSDGRAFFWTQGVMIDLGTLGGSGSEARAVNDAGQVVGWSDTLQARHAFIWRDLNGNRRADPGEMVDLRPIPSTWQGRAYGINNAGHVAGWSAINPDGVYHAFRWSYNAGGWWDWFDLGNISGNPDEISIANAINNRGQVVGGSGAAGSRRAFRTQPYSPINPLTDALPYLPGGTTAESFAVNDRGQVVGSSNTRVGTTTLTRPALWQDNTVINLGSLGGNAARAFGINNLGHVVGHSYLSDNTSLRAFLWVNGVMTDLNTLLPAGANWILNEARAINDFGQITGYGAHNGITRAFLLTPVPTEVTISLNDYTGDYSALPLQVEVRSTGSQTLLTFSPELNAEGKFPLTLTPDTYTIAFKADRSLRRVFTNIALPAGTLTVTLLNGDADGDNEVTLFDFARLVSAFGKLQGEPGFEPTADFDGDGEISLFDFGILVRHFGQVGDD
;
A
#
# COMPACT_ATOMS: atom_id res chain seq x y z
N MET A 1 -73.44 7.91 23.89
CA MET A 1 -72.66 9.12 23.57
C MET A 1 -71.37 9.06 24.37
N LYS A 2 -70.23 9.18 23.65
CA LYS A 2 -68.88 9.67 24.04
C LYS A 2 -68.49 9.54 25.53
N GLY A 3 -67.39 8.91 25.94
CA GLY A 3 -66.17 8.47 25.27
C GLY A 3 -65.00 8.62 26.28
N GLY A 4 -63.90 7.90 26.10
CA GLY A 4 -62.64 8.21 26.79
C GLY A 4 -61.89 7.01 27.34
N ASN A 5 -60.93 6.53 26.56
CA ASN A 5 -59.96 5.47 26.82
C ASN A 5 -59.02 5.74 28.00
N THR A 6 -58.68 4.70 28.75
CA THR A 6 -57.30 4.44 29.21
C THR A 6 -57.03 2.93 29.19
N LEU A 7 -56.43 2.47 28.09
CA LEU A 7 -55.87 1.12 27.96
C LEU A 7 -54.53 1.07 28.73
N MET A 8 -54.45 0.22 29.76
CA MET A 8 -53.17 -0.25 30.28
C MET A 8 -52.56 -1.25 29.28
N PRO A 9 -51.27 -1.17 28.93
CA PRO A 9 -50.64 -2.16 28.08
C PRO A 9 -50.29 -3.42 28.88
N ARG A 10 -50.43 -4.56 28.20
CA ARG A 10 -50.12 -5.91 28.66
C ARG A 10 -48.65 -6.04 29.06
N ALA A 11 -48.40 -6.81 30.12
CA ALA A 11 -47.09 -7.27 30.52
C ALA A 11 -46.53 -8.23 29.44
N SER A 12 -45.45 -7.79 28.78
CA SER A 12 -44.61 -8.63 27.93
C SER A 12 -43.40 -9.05 28.75
N VAL A 13 -43.30 -10.34 29.05
CA VAL A 13 -42.09 -10.96 29.63
C VAL A 13 -41.02 -10.95 28.53
N LEU A 14 -40.04 -10.06 28.64
CA LEU A 14 -38.83 -10.12 27.80
C LEU A 14 -37.80 -10.98 28.52
N TYR A 15 -37.44 -12.12 27.91
CA TYR A 15 -36.20 -12.82 28.19
C TYR A 15 -35.04 -11.92 27.76
N THR A 16 -34.27 -11.41 28.71
CA THR A 16 -33.00 -10.75 28.43
C THR A 16 -31.99 -11.83 28.01
N LEU A 17 -31.81 -12.02 26.70
CA LEU A 17 -30.60 -12.66 26.18
C LEU A 17 -29.43 -11.75 26.55
N MET A 18 -28.61 -12.17 27.52
CA MET A 18 -27.28 -11.60 27.71
C MET A 18 -26.45 -11.97 26.48
N CYS A 19 -26.40 -11.09 25.49
CA CYS A 19 -25.32 -11.09 24.51
C CYS A 19 -24.02 -10.80 25.28
N ALA A 20 -23.25 -11.86 25.54
CA ALA A 20 -21.86 -11.72 25.93
C ALA A 20 -21.12 -11.09 24.74
N PHE A 21 -20.95 -9.77 24.76
CA PHE A 21 -19.89 -9.13 23.98
C PHE A 21 -18.58 -9.60 24.59
N SER A 22 -18.02 -10.66 24.01
CA SER A 22 -16.62 -10.99 24.19
C SER A 22 -15.83 -9.75 23.79
N PHE A 23 -15.29 -9.04 24.77
CA PHE A 23 -14.14 -8.19 24.55
C PHE A 23 -13.02 -9.14 24.11
N THR A 24 -12.88 -9.34 22.80
CA THR A 24 -11.63 -9.86 22.26
C THR A 24 -10.60 -8.84 22.69
N LEU A 25 -9.73 -9.22 23.63
CA LEU A 25 -8.48 -8.50 23.85
C LEU A 25 -7.89 -8.32 22.46
N CYS A 26 -7.80 -7.07 22.01
CA CYS A 26 -6.95 -6.74 20.89
C CYS A 26 -5.54 -7.02 21.39
N LEU A 27 -5.08 -8.25 21.19
CA LEU A 27 -3.66 -8.58 21.24
C LEU A 27 -3.03 -7.63 20.24
N SER A 28 -2.30 -6.64 20.75
CA SER A 28 -1.47 -5.79 19.93
C SER A 28 -0.55 -6.71 19.16
N ALA A 29 -0.70 -6.77 17.83
CA ALA A 29 0.29 -7.41 16.99
C ALA A 29 1.65 -6.82 17.35
N THR A 30 2.57 -7.63 17.86
CA THR A 30 3.97 -7.24 17.94
C THR A 30 4.41 -6.95 16.52
N TYR A 31 4.63 -5.67 16.21
CA TYR A 31 4.92 -5.21 14.86
C TYR A 31 6.13 -5.93 14.27
N ALA A 32 6.07 -6.16 12.96
CA ALA A 32 7.12 -6.80 12.18
C ALA A 32 8.50 -6.23 12.53
N GLN A 33 9.43 -7.12 12.84
CA GLN A 33 10.84 -6.76 12.68
C GLN A 33 11.09 -6.46 11.20
N TYR A 34 12.03 -5.56 10.92
CA TYR A 34 12.51 -5.31 9.57
C TYR A 34 13.93 -5.83 9.44
N THR A 35 14.25 -6.39 8.27
CA THR A 35 15.65 -6.42 7.84
C THR A 35 16.00 -5.06 7.26
N ILE A 36 17.27 -4.68 7.34
CA ILE A 36 17.76 -3.43 6.78
C ILE A 36 18.97 -3.68 5.89
N ILE A 37 18.95 -3.06 4.71
CA ILE A 37 20.06 -3.02 3.78
C ILE A 37 20.56 -1.58 3.70
N ASP A 38 21.86 -1.37 3.93
CA ASP A 38 22.55 -0.15 3.52
C ASP A 38 22.71 -0.17 2.00
N LEU A 39 22.12 0.81 1.30
CA LEU A 39 22.22 0.87 -0.16
C LEU A 39 23.62 1.32 -0.61
N GLY A 40 24.47 1.77 0.31
CA GLY A 40 25.78 2.32 0.05
C GLY A 40 25.70 3.76 -0.45
N ALA A 41 26.76 4.22 -1.09
CA ALA A 41 26.80 5.47 -1.84
C ALA A 41 27.71 5.27 -3.05
N ILE A 42 27.62 6.18 -4.02
CA ILE A 42 28.48 6.18 -5.22
C ILE A 42 29.95 6.27 -4.82
N THR A 43 30.27 7.06 -3.79
CA THR A 43 31.62 7.09 -3.21
C THR A 43 31.68 6.29 -1.90
N ALA A 44 32.82 5.67 -1.61
CA ALA A 44 32.96 4.75 -0.47
C ALA A 44 32.58 5.40 0.89
N ASN A 45 32.90 6.67 1.09
CA ASN A 45 32.56 7.44 2.30
C ASN A 45 31.44 8.46 2.06
N GLY A 46 30.71 8.30 0.97
CA GLY A 46 29.68 9.20 0.50
C GLY A 46 28.42 9.20 1.36
N GLN A 47 27.60 10.22 1.16
CA GLN A 47 26.27 10.29 1.71
C GLN A 47 25.25 9.90 0.65
N SER A 48 24.20 9.20 1.07
CA SER A 48 23.10 8.80 0.19
C SER A 48 21.74 8.95 0.86
N ARG A 49 20.71 9.14 0.03
CA ARG A 49 19.30 9.27 0.44
C ARG A 49 18.39 8.55 -0.55
N GLY A 50 17.58 7.61 -0.06
CA GLY A 50 16.51 6.98 -0.85
C GLY A 50 15.25 7.83 -0.77
N TYR A 51 14.66 8.17 -1.92
CA TYR A 51 13.47 9.02 -1.98
C TYR A 51 12.23 8.33 -2.49
N ALA A 52 12.39 7.31 -3.33
CA ALA A 52 11.28 6.55 -3.90
C ALA A 52 11.64 5.07 -4.04
N ILE A 53 10.61 4.23 -3.96
CA ILE A 53 10.69 2.78 -4.13
C ILE A 53 9.50 2.31 -4.97
N ASN A 54 9.72 1.36 -5.87
CA ASN A 54 8.65 0.70 -6.64
C ASN A 54 8.27 -0.67 -6.03
N ASN A 55 7.27 -1.35 -6.59
CA ASN A 55 6.81 -2.66 -6.09
C ASN A 55 7.80 -3.81 -6.39
N LYS A 56 8.89 -3.55 -7.15
CA LYS A 56 10.00 -4.50 -7.35
C LYS A 56 11.10 -4.36 -6.30
N GLY A 57 10.98 -3.40 -5.38
CA GLY A 57 11.99 -3.11 -4.37
C GLY A 57 13.17 -2.29 -4.90
N GLU A 58 13.02 -1.65 -6.06
CA GLU A 58 14.05 -0.81 -6.67
C GLU A 58 13.92 0.63 -6.15
N VAL A 59 15.05 1.26 -5.81
CA VAL A 59 15.08 2.54 -5.09
C VAL A 59 15.72 3.62 -5.95
N ALA A 60 15.07 4.77 -6.04
CA ALA A 60 15.63 5.97 -6.65
C ALA A 60 15.99 7.01 -5.59
N GLY A 61 17.09 7.73 -5.81
CA GLY A 61 17.53 8.70 -4.83
C GLY A 61 18.69 9.58 -5.25
N TRP A 62 19.42 10.04 -4.24
CA TRP A 62 20.56 10.93 -4.36
C TRP A 62 21.77 10.38 -3.61
N SER A 63 22.96 10.51 -4.19
CA SER A 63 24.23 10.18 -3.56
C SER A 63 25.30 11.15 -4.02
N ASP A 64 25.98 11.83 -3.09
CA ASP A 64 27.13 12.73 -3.37
C ASP A 64 26.95 13.71 -4.54
N GLY A 65 25.77 14.30 -4.67
CA GLY A 65 25.47 15.25 -5.76
C GLY A 65 24.84 14.62 -7.00
N ARG A 66 24.62 13.30 -7.02
CA ARG A 66 24.20 12.55 -8.20
C ARG A 66 22.92 11.77 -7.96
N ALA A 67 22.07 11.71 -8.98
CA ALA A 67 20.93 10.82 -9.01
C ALA A 67 21.40 9.37 -9.08
N PHE A 68 20.78 8.49 -8.30
CA PHE A 68 21.02 7.06 -8.42
C PHE A 68 19.73 6.28 -8.64
N PHE A 69 19.90 5.11 -9.25
CA PHE A 69 18.92 4.02 -9.25
C PHE A 69 19.57 2.77 -8.65
N TRP A 70 18.95 2.21 -7.63
CA TRP A 70 19.41 0.99 -6.96
C TRP A 70 18.48 -0.15 -7.32
N THR A 71 19.04 -1.20 -7.91
CA THR A 71 18.32 -2.40 -8.29
C THR A 71 19.23 -3.60 -8.13
N GLN A 72 18.68 -4.70 -7.61
CA GLN A 72 19.37 -5.98 -7.43
C GLN A 72 20.74 -5.87 -6.73
N GLY A 73 20.83 -5.06 -5.66
CA GLY A 73 22.07 -4.92 -4.88
C GLY A 73 23.08 -3.92 -5.44
N VAL A 74 22.81 -3.29 -6.59
CA VAL A 74 23.74 -2.39 -7.27
C VAL A 74 23.19 -0.97 -7.32
N MET A 75 24.00 0.01 -6.91
CA MET A 75 23.72 1.44 -7.10
C MET A 75 24.29 1.91 -8.44
N ILE A 76 23.42 2.44 -9.31
CA ILE A 76 23.75 2.97 -10.63
C ILE A 76 23.73 4.49 -10.53
N ASP A 77 24.87 5.16 -10.80
CA ASP A 77 24.92 6.61 -11.01
C ASP A 77 24.27 6.94 -12.35
N LEU A 78 23.19 7.73 -12.33
CA LEU A 78 22.40 8.05 -13.52
C LEU A 78 23.02 9.14 -14.40
N GLY A 79 24.07 9.82 -13.93
CA GLY A 79 24.66 10.92 -14.69
C GLY A 79 24.00 12.28 -14.44
N THR A 80 24.32 13.23 -15.31
CA THR A 80 23.70 14.55 -15.37
C THR A 80 23.35 14.90 -16.83
N LEU A 81 22.54 15.94 -17.04
CA LEU A 81 22.25 16.52 -18.36
C LEU A 81 23.37 17.49 -18.82
N GLY A 82 24.61 17.24 -18.39
CA GLY A 82 25.79 18.05 -18.70
C GLY A 82 26.22 19.05 -17.62
N GLY A 83 25.44 19.22 -16.56
CA GLY A 83 25.79 20.03 -15.38
C GLY A 83 26.47 19.22 -14.26
N SER A 84 26.57 19.83 -13.07
CA SER A 84 27.34 19.28 -11.95
C SER A 84 26.57 18.33 -11.04
N GLY A 85 25.24 18.41 -10.98
CA GLY A 85 24.45 17.57 -10.08
C GLY A 85 23.12 17.09 -10.63
N SER A 86 22.58 16.06 -10.00
CA SER A 86 21.28 15.49 -10.30
C SER A 86 20.68 14.83 -9.06
N GLU A 87 19.37 14.65 -9.04
CA GLU A 87 18.65 13.96 -7.97
C GLU A 87 17.43 13.24 -8.55
N ALA A 88 17.33 11.93 -8.30
CA ALA A 88 16.15 11.17 -8.62
C ALA A 88 15.12 11.28 -7.50
N ARG A 89 13.85 11.44 -7.86
CA ARG A 89 12.75 11.75 -6.94
C ARG A 89 11.62 10.74 -6.96
N ALA A 90 11.41 10.05 -8.08
CA ALA A 90 10.41 8.99 -8.19
C ALA A 90 10.86 7.88 -9.16
N VAL A 91 10.29 6.69 -8.97
CA VAL A 91 10.47 5.53 -9.82
C VAL A 91 9.15 4.77 -9.94
N ASN A 92 8.83 4.25 -11.12
CA ASN A 92 7.65 3.41 -11.34
C ASN A 92 8.00 1.92 -11.49
N ASP A 93 7.00 1.04 -11.63
CA ASP A 93 7.21 -0.41 -11.72
C ASP A 93 7.87 -0.85 -13.04
N ALA A 94 7.94 0.02 -14.04
CA ALA A 94 8.70 -0.21 -15.27
C ALA A 94 10.19 0.14 -15.10
N GLY A 95 10.64 0.59 -13.92
CA GLY A 95 12.02 1.01 -13.67
C GLY A 95 12.35 2.39 -14.27
N GLN A 96 11.34 3.18 -14.66
CA GLN A 96 11.56 4.53 -15.16
C GLN A 96 11.77 5.48 -13.97
N VAL A 97 12.87 6.21 -13.99
CA VAL A 97 13.27 7.10 -12.90
C VAL A 97 13.11 8.55 -13.33
N VAL A 98 12.49 9.39 -12.50
CA VAL A 98 12.35 10.83 -12.78
C VAL A 98 12.95 11.67 -11.67
N GLY A 99 13.32 12.89 -12.01
CA GLY A 99 13.87 13.83 -11.04
C GLY A 99 14.25 15.16 -11.67
N TRP A 100 15.34 15.74 -11.17
CA TRP A 100 15.94 16.91 -11.78
C TRP A 100 17.44 16.72 -11.97
N SER A 101 17.98 17.40 -12.99
CA SER A 101 19.38 17.32 -13.38
C SER A 101 19.85 18.69 -13.83
N ASP A 102 21.01 19.10 -13.35
CA ASP A 102 21.67 20.30 -13.80
C ASP A 102 22.12 20.10 -15.26
N THR A 103 21.80 21.07 -16.09
CA THR A 103 22.42 21.31 -17.39
C THR A 103 23.55 22.34 -17.21
N LEU A 104 24.18 22.77 -18.30
CA LEU A 104 25.13 23.88 -18.27
C LEU A 104 24.49 25.23 -17.91
N GLN A 105 23.17 25.37 -18.02
CA GLN A 105 22.48 26.66 -17.89
C GLN A 105 21.50 26.68 -16.73
N ALA A 106 20.85 25.56 -16.42
CA ALA A 106 19.80 25.48 -15.41
C ALA A 106 19.40 24.04 -15.05
N ARG A 107 18.45 23.89 -14.11
CA ARG A 107 17.92 22.59 -13.67
C ARG A 107 16.71 22.16 -14.47
N HIS A 108 16.80 21.02 -15.14
CA HIS A 108 15.69 20.48 -15.91
C HIS A 108 15.14 19.22 -15.26
N ALA A 109 13.84 18.97 -15.48
CA ALA A 109 13.23 17.70 -15.18
C ALA A 109 13.79 16.64 -16.14
N PHE A 110 14.08 15.44 -15.63
CA PHE A 110 14.52 14.33 -16.48
C PHE A 110 13.65 13.09 -16.26
N ILE A 111 13.69 12.21 -17.25
CA ILE A 111 13.34 10.80 -17.10
C ILE A 111 14.52 9.94 -17.57
N TRP A 112 14.83 8.89 -16.82
CA TRP A 112 15.86 7.92 -17.15
C TRP A 112 15.25 6.53 -17.30
N ARG A 113 15.77 5.74 -18.26
CA ARG A 113 15.37 4.35 -18.50
C ARG A 113 16.60 3.56 -18.93
N ASP A 114 16.79 2.37 -18.35
CA ASP A 114 17.75 1.40 -18.84
C ASP A 114 17.24 0.80 -20.16
N LEU A 115 17.70 1.32 -21.30
CA LEU A 115 17.16 0.96 -22.62
C LEU A 115 17.71 -0.38 -23.13
N ASN A 116 18.87 -0.79 -22.64
CA ASN A 116 19.55 -2.00 -23.08
C ASN A 116 19.60 -3.09 -21.98
N GLY A 117 19.11 -2.80 -20.78
CA GLY A 117 19.02 -3.73 -19.65
C GLY A 117 20.37 -4.05 -19.01
N ASN A 118 21.41 -3.23 -19.25
CA ASN A 118 22.76 -3.51 -18.80
C ASN A 118 23.06 -3.02 -17.37
N ARG A 119 22.10 -2.32 -16.75
CA ARG A 119 22.19 -1.76 -15.38
C ARG A 119 23.36 -0.79 -15.22
N ARG A 120 23.58 0.03 -16.24
CA ARG A 120 24.53 1.14 -16.26
C ARG A 120 23.87 2.32 -16.94
N ALA A 121 24.29 3.53 -16.58
CA ALA A 121 23.82 4.71 -17.28
C ALA A 121 24.59 4.86 -18.59
N ASP A 122 23.86 4.89 -19.70
CA ASP A 122 24.40 5.10 -21.04
C ASP A 122 23.93 6.43 -21.65
N PRO A 123 24.70 7.00 -22.60
CA PRO A 123 24.28 8.18 -23.35
C PRO A 123 22.91 7.99 -24.01
N GLY A 124 21.99 8.92 -23.76
CA GLY A 124 20.63 8.90 -24.32
C GLY A 124 19.57 8.24 -23.43
N GLU A 125 19.97 7.59 -22.34
CA GLU A 125 19.02 7.00 -21.39
C GLU A 125 18.39 8.05 -20.47
N MET A 126 19.16 9.07 -20.08
CA MET A 126 18.64 10.26 -19.40
C MET A 126 18.11 11.24 -20.45
N VAL A 127 16.80 11.40 -20.48
CA VAL A 127 16.08 12.29 -21.39
C VAL A 127 15.60 13.51 -20.62
N ASP A 128 15.93 14.68 -21.15
CA ASP A 128 15.42 15.97 -20.69
C ASP A 128 13.93 16.12 -21.05
N LEU A 129 13.07 16.33 -20.04
CA LEU A 129 11.64 16.55 -20.22
C LEU A 129 11.29 17.98 -20.66
N ARG A 130 12.29 18.87 -20.76
CA ARG A 130 12.27 20.29 -21.14
C ARG A 130 11.19 21.14 -20.44
N PRO A 131 11.56 22.18 -19.69
CA PRO A 131 10.62 23.24 -19.30
C PRO A 131 10.14 24.02 -20.54
N ILE A 132 8.82 24.24 -20.71
CA ILE A 132 8.27 24.98 -21.86
C ILE A 132 7.12 25.89 -21.36
N PRO A 133 7.04 27.19 -21.74
CA PRO A 133 7.60 27.76 -22.98
C PRO A 133 8.71 28.81 -22.89
N SER A 134 9.24 29.22 -21.73
CA SER A 134 10.24 30.31 -21.75
C SER A 134 11.29 30.34 -20.63
N THR A 135 11.28 29.40 -19.69
CA THR A 135 12.22 29.46 -18.56
C THR A 135 12.81 28.13 -18.18
N TRP A 136 14.13 28.15 -18.13
CA TRP A 136 15.10 27.07 -18.00
C TRP A 136 14.97 26.19 -16.74
N GLN A 137 13.90 26.25 -15.95
CA GLN A 137 13.82 25.50 -14.70
C GLN A 137 12.56 24.64 -14.58
N GLY A 138 12.78 23.37 -14.26
CA GLY A 138 11.70 22.44 -13.91
C GLY A 138 12.23 21.25 -13.13
N ARG A 139 11.34 20.58 -12.40
CA ARG A 139 11.66 19.36 -11.65
C ARG A 139 10.50 18.39 -11.73
N ALA A 140 10.82 17.11 -11.90
CA ALA A 140 9.86 16.03 -11.71
C ALA A 140 9.94 15.51 -10.27
N TYR A 141 8.78 15.21 -9.68
CA TYR A 141 8.66 14.66 -8.32
C TYR A 141 7.85 13.37 -8.26
N GLY A 142 6.97 13.09 -9.23
CA GLY A 142 6.20 11.86 -9.29
C GLY A 142 6.15 11.28 -10.69
N ILE A 143 6.02 9.96 -10.80
CA ILE A 143 5.73 9.24 -12.04
C ILE A 143 4.76 8.10 -11.74
N ASN A 144 3.78 7.85 -12.61
CA ASN A 144 2.89 6.69 -12.48
C ASN A 144 3.28 5.55 -13.45
N ASN A 145 2.63 4.39 -13.32
CA ASN A 145 2.94 3.20 -14.12
C ASN A 145 2.57 3.33 -15.60
N ALA A 146 1.77 4.33 -15.98
CA ALA A 146 1.53 4.69 -17.38
C ALA A 146 2.61 5.62 -17.96
N GLY A 147 3.61 6.01 -17.16
CA GLY A 147 4.71 6.89 -17.57
C GLY A 147 4.36 8.39 -17.54
N HIS A 148 3.24 8.77 -16.93
CA HIS A 148 2.90 10.18 -16.72
C HIS A 148 3.71 10.74 -15.57
N VAL A 149 4.35 11.88 -15.80
CA VAL A 149 5.25 12.52 -14.83
C VAL A 149 4.58 13.77 -14.27
N ALA A 150 4.69 14.00 -12.97
CA ALA A 150 4.19 15.19 -12.29
C ALA A 150 5.34 15.93 -11.59
N GLY A 151 5.23 17.26 -11.56
CA GLY A 151 6.27 18.12 -10.99
C GLY A 151 5.92 19.59 -11.14
N TRP A 152 6.93 20.43 -11.35
CA TRP A 152 6.71 21.85 -11.61
C TRP A 152 7.65 22.38 -12.68
N SER A 153 7.21 23.43 -13.37
CA SER A 153 7.99 24.17 -14.34
C SER A 153 7.83 25.66 -14.09
N ALA A 154 8.91 26.41 -14.28
CA ALA A 154 8.83 27.86 -14.36
C ALA A 154 8.01 28.25 -15.60
N ILE A 155 7.09 29.20 -15.44
CA ILE A 155 6.21 29.68 -16.51
C ILE A 155 6.63 31.06 -17.05
N ASN A 156 7.47 31.78 -16.29
CA ASN A 156 7.99 33.08 -16.68
C ASN A 156 9.40 33.34 -16.10
N PRO A 157 10.18 34.27 -16.70
CA PRO A 157 11.52 34.65 -16.23
C PRO A 157 11.58 35.16 -14.80
N ASP A 158 10.46 35.68 -14.29
CA ASP A 158 10.34 36.29 -12.97
C ASP A 158 10.29 35.27 -11.83
N GLY A 159 10.28 33.97 -12.16
CA GLY A 159 10.40 32.88 -11.18
C GLY A 159 9.07 32.40 -10.62
N VAL A 160 7.95 32.61 -11.33
CA VAL A 160 6.69 31.93 -11.03
C VAL A 160 6.76 30.50 -11.57
N TYR A 161 6.41 29.52 -10.74
CA TYR A 161 6.36 28.11 -11.11
C TYR A 161 4.96 27.56 -10.91
N HIS A 162 4.47 26.80 -11.87
CA HIS A 162 3.24 26.03 -11.70
C HIS A 162 3.51 24.53 -11.63
N ALA A 163 2.51 23.80 -11.15
CA ALA A 163 2.40 22.36 -11.21
C ALA A 163 2.21 21.92 -12.67
N PHE A 164 3.01 20.96 -13.13
CA PHE A 164 2.96 20.45 -14.49
C PHE A 164 2.78 18.94 -14.50
N ARG A 165 2.15 18.44 -15.57
CA ARG A 165 2.17 17.03 -15.96
C ARG A 165 2.86 16.87 -17.31
N TRP A 166 3.80 15.94 -17.42
CA TRP A 166 4.38 15.50 -18.69
C TRP A 166 3.83 14.13 -19.10
N SER A 167 3.67 13.91 -20.40
CA SER A 167 3.09 12.70 -20.97
C SER A 167 3.80 12.36 -22.27
N TYR A 168 4.22 11.11 -22.46
CA TYR A 168 4.87 10.70 -23.71
C TYR A 168 3.80 10.43 -24.77
N ASN A 169 3.88 11.10 -25.91
CA ASN A 169 2.89 11.02 -26.96
C ASN A 169 3.24 9.96 -28.03
N ALA A 170 2.25 9.56 -28.81
CA ALA A 170 2.42 8.58 -29.89
C ALA A 170 3.33 9.08 -31.03
N GLY A 171 3.54 10.40 -31.12
CA GLY A 171 4.45 11.03 -32.09
C GLY A 171 5.94 10.96 -31.70
N GLY A 172 6.27 10.39 -30.54
CA GLY A 172 7.64 10.22 -30.07
C GLY A 172 8.20 11.42 -29.29
N TRP A 173 7.35 12.31 -28.79
CA TRP A 173 7.75 13.50 -28.03
C TRP A 173 7.04 13.56 -26.67
N TRP A 174 7.56 14.38 -25.77
CA TRP A 174 6.93 14.65 -24.47
C TRP A 174 6.01 15.86 -24.57
N ASP A 175 4.71 15.62 -24.40
CA ASP A 175 3.73 16.67 -24.18
C ASP A 175 3.77 17.12 -22.71
N TRP A 176 3.40 18.36 -22.48
CA TRP A 176 3.31 18.96 -21.16
C TRP A 176 1.96 19.66 -21.00
N PHE A 177 1.51 19.75 -19.75
CA PHE A 177 0.26 20.38 -19.40
C PHE A 177 0.45 21.15 -18.10
N ASP A 178 0.26 22.47 -18.15
CA ASP A 178 0.18 23.32 -16.95
C ASP A 178 -1.13 23.02 -16.22
N LEU A 179 -1.01 22.56 -14.97
CA LEU A 179 -2.16 22.22 -14.13
C LEU A 179 -2.79 23.47 -13.48
N GLY A 180 -2.15 24.64 -13.57
CA GLY A 180 -2.60 25.87 -12.95
C GLY A 180 -2.35 25.90 -11.45
N ASN A 181 -3.21 26.58 -10.70
CA ASN A 181 -3.09 26.75 -9.25
C ASN A 181 -4.47 26.83 -8.59
N ILE A 182 -4.49 26.75 -7.25
CA ILE A 182 -5.75 26.64 -6.50
C ILE A 182 -6.47 27.99 -6.30
N SER A 183 -5.81 29.13 -6.52
CA SER A 183 -6.48 30.44 -6.42
C SER A 183 -7.07 30.95 -7.73
N GLY A 184 -6.66 30.37 -8.86
CA GLY A 184 -6.94 30.91 -10.19
C GLY A 184 -6.13 32.17 -10.53
N ASN A 185 -5.25 32.63 -9.64
CA ASN A 185 -4.35 33.75 -9.90
C ASN A 185 -3.13 33.27 -10.69
N PRO A 186 -2.88 33.74 -11.93
CA PRO A 186 -1.77 33.26 -12.76
C PRO A 186 -0.37 33.47 -12.17
N ASP A 187 -0.22 34.32 -11.16
CA ASP A 187 1.05 34.59 -10.50
C ASP A 187 1.27 33.72 -9.23
N GLU A 188 0.28 32.92 -8.83
CA GLU A 188 0.41 32.04 -7.66
C GLU A 188 1.22 30.77 -7.99
N ILE A 189 2.25 30.51 -7.19
CA ILE A 189 3.05 29.29 -7.32
C ILE A 189 2.22 28.04 -7.00
N SER A 190 2.40 26.99 -7.80
CA SER A 190 1.91 25.65 -7.49
C SER A 190 2.99 24.59 -7.79
N ILE A 191 2.95 23.49 -7.04
CA ILE A 191 3.92 22.40 -7.14
C ILE A 191 3.13 21.09 -7.10
N ALA A 192 3.31 20.22 -8.09
CA ALA A 192 2.88 18.82 -7.98
C ALA A 192 3.99 17.99 -7.34
N ASN A 193 3.68 17.33 -6.23
CA ASN A 193 4.62 16.48 -5.48
C ASN A 193 4.50 15.00 -5.86
N ALA A 194 3.32 14.52 -6.28
CA ALA A 194 3.10 13.13 -6.66
C ALA A 194 1.92 12.95 -7.63
N ILE A 195 1.87 11.78 -8.27
CA ILE A 195 0.79 11.32 -9.16
C ILE A 195 0.54 9.83 -8.93
N ASN A 196 -0.73 9.40 -8.86
CA ASN A 196 -1.09 7.98 -8.75
C ASN A 196 -1.39 7.34 -10.13
N ASN A 197 -1.65 6.04 -10.19
CA ASN A 197 -1.96 5.32 -11.43
C ASN A 197 -3.33 5.67 -12.01
N ARG A 198 -4.22 6.28 -11.21
CA ARG A 198 -5.46 6.89 -11.70
C ARG A 198 -5.23 8.25 -12.37
N GLY A 199 -4.01 8.81 -12.31
CA GLY A 199 -3.69 10.11 -12.91
C GLY A 199 -4.09 11.32 -12.06
N GLN A 200 -4.41 11.12 -10.77
CA GLN A 200 -4.65 12.21 -9.83
C GLN A 200 -3.30 12.77 -9.37
N VAL A 201 -3.18 14.10 -9.38
CA VAL A 201 -1.97 14.81 -8.96
C VAL A 201 -2.21 15.49 -7.63
N VAL A 202 -1.23 15.43 -6.72
CA VAL A 202 -1.29 16.09 -5.41
C VAL A 202 -0.10 17.01 -5.21
N GLY A 203 -0.27 18.04 -4.39
CA GLY A 203 0.77 19.04 -4.20
C GLY A 203 0.39 20.21 -3.31
N GLY A 204 1.10 21.32 -3.47
CA GLY A 204 0.85 22.55 -2.73
C GLY A 204 0.74 23.76 -3.66
N SER A 205 -0.17 24.69 -3.34
CA SER A 205 -0.36 25.95 -4.07
C SER A 205 -0.32 27.13 -3.10
N GLY A 206 0.39 28.20 -3.46
CA GLY A 206 0.59 29.40 -2.66
C GLY A 206 2.04 29.62 -2.21
N ALA A 207 2.25 30.75 -1.53
CA ALA A 207 3.56 31.14 -1.00
C ALA A 207 4.08 30.13 0.03
N ALA A 208 5.41 30.00 0.12
CA ALA A 208 6.06 29.18 1.14
C ALA A 208 5.56 29.58 2.56
N GLY A 209 5.05 28.61 3.32
CA GLY A 209 4.46 28.84 4.65
C GLY A 209 2.95 29.09 4.67
N SER A 210 2.32 29.39 3.53
CA SER A 210 0.86 29.60 3.38
C SER A 210 0.26 28.69 2.30
N ARG A 211 0.86 27.52 2.07
CA ARG A 211 0.42 26.59 1.03
C ARG A 211 -0.93 25.97 1.37
N ARG A 212 -1.71 25.76 0.32
CA ARG A 212 -2.92 24.94 0.27
C ARG A 212 -2.58 23.61 -0.39
N ALA A 213 -2.86 22.51 0.31
CA ALA A 213 -2.75 21.19 -0.28
C ALA A 213 -3.86 20.98 -1.31
N PHE A 214 -3.60 20.24 -2.38
CA PHE A 214 -4.60 19.92 -3.39
C PHE A 214 -4.54 18.46 -3.86
N ARG A 215 -5.65 17.97 -4.43
CA ARG A 215 -5.74 16.73 -5.19
C ARG A 215 -6.63 16.93 -6.41
N THR A 216 -6.08 16.74 -7.61
CA THR A 216 -6.84 16.88 -8.85
C THR A 216 -7.78 15.70 -9.10
N GLN A 217 -8.77 15.92 -9.97
CA GLN A 217 -9.40 14.82 -10.71
C GLN A 217 -8.38 14.14 -11.64
N PRO A 218 -8.60 12.85 -11.99
CA PRO A 218 -7.79 12.13 -12.97
C PRO A 218 -7.50 12.96 -14.22
N TYR A 219 -6.22 13.11 -14.56
CA TYR A 219 -5.73 13.75 -15.77
C TYR A 219 -6.26 15.17 -16.06
N SER A 220 -6.74 15.86 -15.03
CA SER A 220 -7.40 17.18 -15.13
C SER A 220 -6.51 18.30 -14.57
N PRO A 221 -6.70 19.57 -15.00
CA PRO A 221 -6.12 20.71 -14.32
C PRO A 221 -6.62 20.81 -12.87
N ILE A 222 -5.90 21.58 -12.05
CA ILE A 222 -6.35 21.93 -10.70
C ILE A 222 -7.65 22.74 -10.83
N ASN A 223 -8.68 22.30 -10.13
CA ASN A 223 -9.94 23.01 -9.98
C ASN A 223 -9.97 23.75 -8.63
N PRO A 224 -9.92 25.10 -8.63
CA PRO A 224 -9.98 25.94 -7.43
C PRO A 224 -11.16 25.67 -6.50
N LEU A 225 -12.28 25.14 -7.03
CA LEU A 225 -13.52 24.95 -6.29
C LEU A 225 -13.60 23.60 -5.58
N THR A 226 -12.90 22.58 -6.08
CA THR A 226 -13.09 21.18 -5.63
C THR A 226 -11.84 20.49 -5.14
N ASP A 227 -10.66 20.98 -5.53
CA ASP A 227 -9.43 20.20 -5.38
C ASP A 227 -8.65 20.58 -4.12
N ALA A 228 -9.04 21.64 -3.41
CA ALA A 228 -8.42 22.06 -2.17
C ALA A 228 -8.70 21.04 -1.05
N LEU A 229 -7.63 20.59 -0.38
CA LEU A 229 -7.73 19.68 0.75
C LEU A 229 -7.89 20.46 2.07
N PRO A 230 -8.76 20.03 3.00
CA PRO A 230 -9.03 20.76 4.24
C PRO A 230 -7.83 20.78 5.20
N TYR A 231 -7.73 21.81 6.04
CA TYR A 231 -6.73 21.87 7.12
C TYR A 231 -7.17 21.08 8.34
N LEU A 232 -6.20 20.66 9.16
CA LEU A 232 -6.50 20.23 10.53
C LEU A 232 -7.15 21.37 11.34
N PRO A 233 -7.92 21.05 12.39
CA PRO A 233 -8.58 22.07 13.21
C PRO A 233 -7.60 23.15 13.72
N GLY A 234 -7.97 24.42 13.52
CA GLY A 234 -7.15 25.58 13.86
C GLY A 234 -5.93 25.81 12.96
N GLY A 235 -5.77 25.00 11.92
CA GLY A 235 -4.74 25.13 10.90
C GLY A 235 -5.08 26.16 9.83
N THR A 236 -4.04 26.54 9.09
CA THR A 236 -4.06 27.55 8.01
C THR A 236 -3.13 27.20 6.85
N THR A 237 -2.30 26.17 6.99
CA THR A 237 -1.35 25.74 5.95
C THR A 237 -1.32 24.21 5.88
N ALA A 238 -1.23 23.70 4.66
CA ALA A 238 -1.10 22.28 4.39
C ALA A 238 -0.34 22.06 3.08
N GLU A 239 0.34 20.92 3.01
CA GLU A 239 1.01 20.45 1.80
C GLU A 239 0.89 18.94 1.72
N SER A 240 0.46 18.43 0.56
CA SER A 240 0.41 16.99 0.28
C SER A 240 1.64 16.53 -0.48
N PHE A 241 2.17 15.37 -0.12
CA PHE A 241 3.42 14.82 -0.64
C PHE A 241 3.24 13.51 -1.41
N ALA A 242 2.23 12.69 -1.07
CA ALA A 242 1.97 11.42 -1.76
C ALA A 242 0.48 11.10 -1.84
N VAL A 243 0.13 10.26 -2.81
CA VAL A 243 -1.23 9.79 -3.08
C VAL A 243 -1.17 8.33 -3.53
N ASN A 244 -2.03 7.48 -2.97
CA ASN A 244 -2.13 6.08 -3.41
C ASN A 244 -3.23 5.90 -4.48
N ASP A 245 -3.35 4.70 -5.03
CA ASP A 245 -4.34 4.42 -6.07
C ASP A 245 -5.76 4.39 -5.53
N ARG A 246 -5.99 4.31 -4.22
CA ARG A 246 -7.33 4.53 -3.65
C ARG A 246 -7.73 6.00 -3.61
N GLY A 247 -6.81 6.92 -3.91
CA GLY A 247 -7.02 8.36 -3.87
C GLY A 247 -6.83 8.96 -2.47
N GLN A 248 -6.35 8.19 -1.50
CA GLN A 248 -5.95 8.71 -0.21
C GLN A 248 -4.66 9.51 -0.37
N VAL A 249 -4.57 10.65 0.31
CA VAL A 249 -3.45 11.59 0.20
C VAL A 249 -2.79 11.76 1.55
N VAL A 250 -1.47 11.83 1.59
CA VAL A 250 -0.73 12.14 2.82
C VAL A 250 0.17 13.33 2.67
N GLY A 251 0.46 13.97 3.78
CA GLY A 251 1.33 15.14 3.81
C GLY A 251 1.47 15.71 5.21
N SER A 252 1.51 17.04 5.29
CA SER A 252 1.49 17.75 6.57
C SER A 252 0.46 18.87 6.58
N SER A 253 -0.17 19.09 7.73
CA SER A 253 -1.01 20.24 8.00
C SER A 253 -0.67 20.80 9.38
N ASN A 254 -0.73 22.12 9.54
CA ASN A 254 -0.59 22.71 10.86
C ASN A 254 -1.90 22.57 11.66
N THR A 255 -1.77 22.57 12.99
CA THR A 255 -2.89 22.65 13.92
C THR A 255 -2.48 23.53 15.10
N ARG A 256 -3.46 24.06 15.83
CA ARG A 256 -3.21 24.97 16.95
C ARG A 256 -3.67 24.34 18.25
N VAL A 257 -2.76 24.28 19.23
CA VAL A 257 -3.06 23.85 20.61
C VAL A 257 -2.68 24.99 21.54
N GLY A 258 -3.70 25.65 22.11
CA GLY A 258 -3.51 26.90 22.85
C GLY A 258 -2.91 27.99 21.96
N THR A 259 -1.73 28.49 22.31
CA THR A 259 -0.97 29.49 21.52
C THR A 259 0.05 28.86 20.59
N THR A 260 0.26 27.54 20.64
CA THR A 260 1.32 26.85 19.91
C THR A 260 0.80 26.29 18.58
N THR A 261 1.54 26.56 17.51
CA THR A 261 1.32 25.95 16.20
C THR A 261 2.17 24.69 16.09
N LEU A 262 1.53 23.56 15.80
CA LEU A 262 2.16 22.26 15.63
C LEU A 262 2.07 21.87 14.16
N THR A 263 3.10 21.21 13.63
CA THR A 263 3.01 20.56 12.31
C THR A 263 2.70 19.09 12.52
N ARG A 264 1.65 18.59 11.87
CA ARG A 264 1.21 17.21 12.03
C ARG A 264 1.15 16.49 10.67
N PRO A 265 1.52 15.21 10.64
CA PRO A 265 1.27 14.34 9.51
C PRO A 265 -0.24 14.21 9.36
N ALA A 266 -0.71 14.39 8.13
CA ALA A 266 -2.12 14.40 7.79
C ALA A 266 -2.40 13.33 6.75
N LEU A 267 -3.53 12.64 6.92
CA LEU A 267 -4.13 11.76 5.92
C LEU A 267 -5.45 12.38 5.48
N TRP A 268 -5.58 12.67 4.19
CA TRP A 268 -6.83 13.08 3.59
C TRP A 268 -7.50 11.88 2.91
N GLN A 269 -8.71 11.60 3.37
CA GLN A 269 -9.55 10.52 2.88
C GLN A 269 -11.01 10.95 2.99
N ASP A 270 -11.82 10.64 1.97
CA ASP A 270 -13.27 10.90 1.96
C ASP A 270 -13.62 12.36 2.30
N ASN A 271 -12.83 13.30 1.76
CA ASN A 271 -12.91 14.76 2.00
C ASN A 271 -12.74 15.19 3.46
N THR A 272 -12.26 14.30 4.32
CA THR A 272 -11.86 14.61 5.70
C THR A 272 -10.34 14.63 5.82
N VAL A 273 -9.85 15.24 6.90
CA VAL A 273 -8.44 15.22 7.28
C VAL A 273 -8.27 14.58 8.65
N ILE A 274 -7.35 13.63 8.73
CA ILE A 274 -7.05 12.85 9.92
C ILE A 274 -5.64 13.23 10.39
N ASN A 275 -5.51 13.61 11.66
CA ASN A 275 -4.22 13.83 12.30
C ASN A 275 -3.61 12.47 12.67
N LEU A 276 -2.43 12.14 12.11
CA LEU A 276 -1.77 10.86 12.37
C LEU A 276 -0.95 10.83 13.67
N GLY A 277 -0.85 11.96 14.39
CA GLY A 277 -0.15 12.07 15.67
C GLY A 277 1.32 12.51 15.55
N SER A 278 2.10 12.23 16.59
CA SER A 278 3.56 12.42 16.61
C SER A 278 4.21 11.48 17.63
N LEU A 279 5.52 11.29 17.52
CA LEU A 279 6.36 10.59 18.52
C LEU A 279 6.70 11.50 19.74
N GLY A 280 5.83 12.47 20.05
CA GLY A 280 5.96 13.37 21.19
C GLY A 280 6.42 14.79 20.86
N GLY A 281 6.99 15.04 19.67
CA GLY A 281 7.46 16.36 19.25
C GLY A 281 6.39 17.29 18.64
N ASN A 282 6.81 18.53 18.37
CA ASN A 282 5.97 19.60 17.83
C ASN A 282 5.82 19.57 16.30
N ALA A 283 6.67 18.80 15.62
CA ALA A 283 6.63 18.67 14.16
C ALA A 283 6.76 17.19 13.74
N ALA A 284 5.92 16.81 12.79
CA ALA A 284 5.96 15.53 12.11
C ALA A 284 5.32 15.67 10.72
N ARG A 285 5.75 14.87 9.74
CA ARG A 285 5.29 14.93 8.34
C ARG A 285 5.21 13.52 7.76
N ALA A 286 4.18 13.26 6.95
CA ALA A 286 4.03 12.03 6.19
C ALA A 286 4.52 12.24 4.75
N PHE A 287 5.34 11.35 4.21
CA PHE A 287 5.93 11.47 2.87
C PHE A 287 5.48 10.39 1.90
N GLY A 288 5.18 9.19 2.38
CA GLY A 288 4.78 8.05 1.56
C GLY A 288 3.53 7.37 2.08
N ILE A 289 2.72 6.85 1.16
CA ILE A 289 1.56 6.01 1.45
C ILE A 289 1.48 4.89 0.41
N ASN A 290 1.23 3.65 0.83
CA ASN A 290 0.99 2.54 -0.07
C ASN A 290 -0.52 2.29 -0.29
N ASN A 291 -0.88 1.33 -1.15
CA ASN A 291 -2.28 0.99 -1.43
C ASN A 291 -2.99 0.31 -0.26
N LEU A 292 -2.25 -0.20 0.73
CA LEU A 292 -2.78 -0.71 2.00
C LEU A 292 -3.17 0.42 2.98
N GLY A 293 -2.67 1.63 2.75
CA GLY A 293 -2.94 2.81 3.58
C GLY A 293 -1.93 2.96 4.72
N HIS A 294 -0.83 2.21 4.66
CA HIS A 294 0.31 2.40 5.54
C HIS A 294 1.03 3.68 5.16
N VAL A 295 1.34 4.50 6.16
CA VAL A 295 1.92 5.82 5.95
C VAL A 295 3.30 5.88 6.60
N VAL A 296 4.28 6.44 5.89
CA VAL A 296 5.63 6.64 6.41
C VAL A 296 6.03 8.10 6.38
N GLY A 297 6.95 8.47 7.26
CA GLY A 297 7.44 9.84 7.34
C GLY A 297 8.48 10.03 8.43
N HIS A 298 8.51 11.23 9.00
CA HIS A 298 9.31 11.52 10.19
C HIS A 298 8.49 12.20 11.28
N SER A 299 8.96 12.07 12.52
CA SER A 299 8.49 12.84 13.66
C SER A 299 9.67 13.24 14.53
N TYR A 300 9.62 14.46 15.08
CA TYR A 300 10.46 14.81 16.21
C TYR A 300 9.99 14.06 17.46
N LEU A 301 10.94 13.73 18.34
CA LEU A 301 10.68 13.30 19.70
C LEU A 301 10.33 14.50 20.60
N SER A 302 10.00 14.23 21.86
CA SER A 302 9.63 15.24 22.86
C SER A 302 10.72 16.30 23.12
N ASP A 303 11.99 15.98 22.83
CA ASP A 303 13.11 16.92 22.89
C ASP A 303 13.10 17.97 21.75
N ASN A 304 12.22 17.81 20.74
CA ASN A 304 12.12 18.64 19.55
C ASN A 304 13.42 18.79 18.74
N THR A 305 14.39 17.91 18.93
CA THR A 305 15.69 17.92 18.22
C THR A 305 16.00 16.58 17.59
N SER A 306 15.61 15.48 18.24
CA SER A 306 15.75 14.12 17.72
C SER A 306 14.68 13.83 16.67
N LEU A 307 15.11 13.59 15.43
CA LEU A 307 14.24 13.18 14.32
C LEU A 307 14.24 11.66 14.16
N ARG A 308 13.05 11.06 14.03
CA ARG A 308 12.86 9.62 13.85
C ARG A 308 11.92 9.32 12.69
N ALA A 309 12.28 8.32 11.90
CA ALA A 309 11.39 7.77 10.88
C ALA A 309 10.24 7.01 11.56
N PHE A 310 9.01 7.17 11.06
CA PHE A 310 7.85 6.44 11.58
C PHE A 310 7.16 5.63 10.50
N LEU A 311 6.45 4.60 10.95
CA LEU A 311 5.43 3.86 10.22
C LEU A 311 4.10 4.03 10.96
N TRP A 312 3.05 4.42 10.24
CA TRP A 312 1.70 4.52 10.76
C TRP A 312 0.80 3.48 10.09
N VAL A 313 0.14 2.66 10.91
CA VAL A 313 -0.74 1.57 10.47
C VAL A 313 -1.94 1.54 11.41
N ASN A 314 -3.16 1.56 10.85
CA ASN A 314 -4.41 1.38 11.59
C ASN A 314 -4.53 2.23 12.87
N GLY A 315 -4.16 3.51 12.80
CA GLY A 315 -4.27 4.44 13.94
C GLY A 315 -3.02 4.54 14.82
N VAL A 316 -2.05 3.65 14.66
CA VAL A 316 -0.86 3.58 15.51
C VAL A 316 0.36 4.09 14.78
N MET A 317 1.06 5.06 15.37
CA MET A 317 2.38 5.53 14.91
C MET A 317 3.48 4.80 15.67
N THR A 318 4.34 4.10 14.94
CA THR A 318 5.47 3.33 15.47
C THR A 318 6.79 3.98 15.02
N ASP A 319 7.73 4.17 15.94
CA ASP A 319 9.11 4.55 15.60
C ASP A 319 9.81 3.37 14.91
N LEU A 320 10.21 3.54 13.66
CA LEU A 320 10.86 2.47 12.88
C LEU A 320 12.18 2.00 13.50
N ASN A 321 12.83 2.85 14.31
CA ASN A 321 14.08 2.48 15.00
C ASN A 321 13.87 1.37 16.03
N THR A 322 12.66 1.20 16.56
CA THR A 322 12.36 0.11 17.51
C THR A 322 12.10 -1.23 16.83
N LEU A 323 12.01 -1.25 15.51
CA LEU A 323 11.74 -2.46 14.70
C LEU A 323 12.99 -3.02 14.01
N LEU A 324 14.15 -2.42 14.26
CA LEU A 324 15.42 -2.86 13.71
C LEU A 324 16.03 -4.01 14.51
N PRO A 325 16.85 -4.86 13.87
CA PRO A 325 17.57 -5.92 14.57
C PRO A 325 18.61 -5.30 15.52
N ALA A 326 18.87 -6.00 16.62
CA ALA A 326 19.88 -5.59 17.58
C ALA A 326 21.26 -5.47 16.89
N GLY A 327 21.99 -4.40 17.19
CA GLY A 327 23.32 -4.16 16.62
C GLY A 327 23.34 -3.60 15.20
N ALA A 328 22.19 -3.18 14.63
CA ALA A 328 22.14 -2.58 13.30
C ALA A 328 22.96 -1.28 13.17
N ASN A 329 23.24 -0.57 14.27
CA ASN A 329 23.98 0.71 14.28
C ASN A 329 23.38 1.81 13.39
N TRP A 330 22.05 1.78 13.25
CA TRP A 330 21.28 2.76 12.50
C TRP A 330 20.49 3.67 13.44
N ILE A 331 20.38 4.94 13.04
CA ILE A 331 19.36 5.88 13.50
C ILE A 331 18.62 6.36 12.26
N LEU A 332 17.43 5.82 12.01
CA LEU A 332 16.58 6.20 10.88
C LEU A 332 15.93 7.55 11.15
N ASN A 333 16.23 8.52 10.30
CA ASN A 333 15.76 9.90 10.47
C ASN A 333 14.50 10.15 9.66
N GLU A 334 14.43 9.68 8.42
CA GLU A 334 13.27 9.85 7.55
C GLU A 334 12.97 8.58 6.76
N ALA A 335 11.72 8.14 6.80
CA ALA A 335 11.17 7.23 5.81
C ALA A 335 10.47 8.06 4.72
N ARG A 336 10.92 7.90 3.48
CA ARG A 336 10.53 8.77 2.36
C ARG A 336 9.49 8.14 1.45
N ALA A 337 9.51 6.82 1.29
CA ALA A 337 8.55 6.08 0.48
C ALA A 337 8.35 4.65 1.02
N ILE A 338 7.18 4.10 0.72
CA ILE A 338 6.75 2.75 1.08
C ILE A 338 6.03 2.13 -0.13
N ASN A 339 6.31 0.87 -0.43
CA ASN A 339 5.64 0.13 -1.52
C ASN A 339 4.49 -0.76 -0.98
N ASP A 340 3.77 -1.43 -1.88
CA ASP A 340 2.61 -2.26 -1.52
C ASP A 340 2.99 -3.55 -0.78
N PHE A 341 4.26 -3.95 -0.82
CA PHE A 341 4.81 -5.05 -0.03
C PHE A 341 5.29 -4.61 1.37
N GLY A 342 5.09 -3.33 1.72
CA GLY A 342 5.51 -2.77 3.00
C GLY A 342 7.02 -2.53 3.11
N GLN A 343 7.77 -2.62 2.01
CA GLN A 343 9.17 -2.22 1.99
C GLN A 343 9.27 -0.70 2.05
N ILE A 344 10.21 -0.19 2.84
CA ILE A 344 10.36 1.24 3.13
C ILE A 344 11.76 1.67 2.75
N THR A 345 11.86 2.79 2.02
CA THR A 345 13.15 3.46 1.79
C THR A 345 13.16 4.85 2.40
N GLY A 346 14.37 5.35 2.64
CA GLY A 346 14.59 6.62 3.32
C GLY A 346 16.08 6.84 3.57
N TYR A 347 16.38 7.59 4.63
CA TYR A 347 17.76 7.77 5.08
C TYR A 347 17.86 7.94 6.59
N GLY A 348 19.05 7.59 7.08
CA GLY A 348 19.41 7.68 8.49
C GLY A 348 20.93 7.73 8.68
N ALA A 349 21.37 7.91 9.91
CA ALA A 349 22.77 7.77 10.27
C ALA A 349 23.11 6.29 10.46
N HIS A 350 24.02 5.74 9.66
CA HIS A 350 24.64 4.43 9.84
C HIS A 350 26.11 4.64 10.21
N ASN A 351 26.49 4.23 11.42
CA ASN A 351 27.83 4.51 11.97
C ASN A 351 28.26 5.99 11.86
N GLY A 352 27.30 6.91 12.05
CA GLY A 352 27.51 8.36 11.97
C GLY A 352 27.47 8.98 10.57
N ILE A 353 27.34 8.19 9.50
CA ILE A 353 27.25 8.68 8.10
C ILE A 353 25.81 8.59 7.62
N THR A 354 25.30 9.62 6.94
CA THR A 354 23.97 9.56 6.32
C THR A 354 23.96 8.58 5.15
N ARG A 355 23.14 7.54 5.24
CA ARG A 355 23.01 6.50 4.23
C ARG A 355 21.54 6.27 3.88
N ALA A 356 21.30 5.93 2.61
CA ALA A 356 20.04 5.42 2.14
C ALA A 356 19.86 3.98 2.61
N PHE A 357 18.64 3.62 2.97
CA PHE A 357 18.31 2.26 3.40
C PHE A 357 17.15 1.67 2.59
N LEU A 358 17.08 0.35 2.59
CA LEU A 358 15.89 -0.42 2.28
C LEU A 358 15.52 -1.28 3.49
N LEU A 359 14.36 -1.01 4.09
CA LEU A 359 13.74 -1.87 5.08
C LEU A 359 12.83 -2.87 4.36
N THR A 360 12.95 -4.14 4.70
CA THR A 360 12.03 -5.20 4.24
C THR A 360 11.38 -5.86 5.45
N PRO A 361 10.03 -5.90 5.55
CA PRO A 361 9.37 -6.56 6.67
C PRO A 361 9.81 -8.03 6.73
N VAL A 362 10.13 -8.52 7.92
CA VAL A 362 10.43 -9.93 8.15
C VAL A 362 9.12 -10.72 8.04
N PRO A 363 8.98 -11.66 7.09
CA PRO A 363 7.81 -12.50 7.01
C PRO A 363 7.65 -13.37 8.26
N THR A 364 6.41 -13.60 8.65
CA THR A 364 6.03 -14.51 9.73
C THR A 364 5.29 -15.71 9.18
N GLU A 365 5.64 -16.89 9.67
CA GLU A 365 4.95 -18.13 9.36
C GLU A 365 3.71 -18.29 10.24
N VAL A 366 2.61 -18.70 9.62
CA VAL A 366 1.33 -19.01 10.25
C VAL A 366 0.97 -20.43 9.88
N THR A 367 0.60 -21.26 10.85
CA THR A 367 0.07 -22.58 10.54
C THR A 367 -1.39 -22.47 10.15
N ILE A 368 -1.75 -22.86 8.92
CA ILE A 368 -3.14 -23.09 8.56
C ILE A 368 -3.49 -24.53 8.94
N SER A 369 -4.63 -24.72 9.61
CA SER A 369 -5.15 -26.03 9.97
C SER A 369 -6.55 -26.19 9.41
N LEU A 370 -6.72 -27.09 8.45
CA LEU A 370 -8.02 -27.49 7.94
C LEU A 370 -8.67 -28.50 8.90
N ASN A 371 -9.98 -28.40 9.05
CA ASN A 371 -10.81 -29.31 9.84
C ASN A 371 -12.06 -29.71 9.05
N ASP A 372 -12.76 -30.74 9.54
CA ASP A 372 -14.03 -31.27 9.00
C ASP A 372 -13.88 -31.97 7.63
N TYR A 373 -12.75 -32.65 7.44
CA TYR A 373 -12.51 -33.66 6.40
C TYR A 373 -11.88 -34.91 7.04
N THR A 374 -12.32 -36.07 6.58
CA THR A 374 -12.01 -37.38 7.20
C THR A 374 -11.11 -38.28 6.35
N GLY A 375 -10.89 -37.92 5.08
CA GLY A 375 -10.02 -38.64 4.17
C GLY A 375 -8.56 -38.22 4.25
N ASP A 376 -7.79 -38.60 3.23
CA ASP A 376 -6.39 -38.22 3.11
C ASP A 376 -6.25 -36.74 2.70
N TYR A 377 -5.91 -35.89 3.68
CA TYR A 377 -5.65 -34.47 3.43
C TYR A 377 -4.51 -34.24 2.42
N SER A 378 -3.53 -35.13 2.32
CA SER A 378 -2.42 -34.95 1.39
C SER A 378 -2.85 -35.08 -0.08
N ALA A 379 -4.00 -35.71 -0.31
CA ALA A 379 -4.62 -35.84 -1.62
C ALA A 379 -5.71 -34.79 -1.89
N LEU A 380 -6.07 -33.94 -0.92
CA LEU A 380 -7.15 -32.95 -1.05
C LEU A 380 -6.66 -31.71 -1.82
N PRO A 381 -7.16 -31.45 -3.04
CA PRO A 381 -6.85 -30.22 -3.74
C PRO A 381 -7.40 -29.02 -2.97
N LEU A 382 -6.53 -28.04 -2.68
CA LEU A 382 -6.89 -26.79 -2.03
C LEU A 382 -6.43 -25.61 -2.88
N GLN A 383 -7.31 -24.63 -3.08
CA GLN A 383 -6.94 -23.31 -3.56
C GLN A 383 -7.04 -22.30 -2.41
N VAL A 384 -5.98 -21.52 -2.24
CA VAL A 384 -5.90 -20.44 -1.24
C VAL A 384 -5.69 -19.13 -1.98
N GLU A 385 -6.51 -18.14 -1.64
CA GLU A 385 -6.39 -16.77 -2.13
C GLU A 385 -6.13 -15.84 -0.95
N VAL A 386 -5.01 -15.14 -0.93
CA VAL A 386 -4.71 -14.12 0.07
C VAL A 386 -4.91 -12.76 -0.57
N ARG A 387 -5.76 -11.94 0.04
CA ARG A 387 -6.04 -10.56 -0.36
C ARG A 387 -5.65 -9.61 0.77
N SER A 388 -5.29 -8.39 0.40
CA SER A 388 -5.17 -7.31 1.37
C SER A 388 -6.53 -6.83 1.88
N THR A 389 -6.53 -6.03 2.94
CA THR A 389 -7.73 -5.37 3.49
C THR A 389 -8.44 -4.46 2.47
N GLY A 390 -7.78 -4.09 1.36
CA GLY A 390 -8.34 -3.33 0.24
C GLY A 390 -8.86 -4.18 -0.93
N SER A 391 -9.05 -5.49 -0.73
CA SER A 391 -9.54 -6.46 -1.72
C SER A 391 -8.62 -6.71 -2.93
N GLN A 392 -7.37 -6.27 -2.88
CA GLN A 392 -6.38 -6.64 -3.89
C GLN A 392 -5.89 -8.07 -3.61
N THR A 393 -6.07 -8.98 -4.55
CA THR A 393 -5.45 -10.31 -4.50
C THR A 393 -3.94 -10.16 -4.54
N LEU A 394 -3.28 -10.64 -3.49
CA LEU A 394 -1.83 -10.61 -3.35
C LEU A 394 -1.20 -11.87 -3.93
N LEU A 395 -1.82 -13.03 -3.66
CA LEU A 395 -1.39 -14.31 -4.18
C LEU A 395 -2.54 -15.33 -4.19
N THR A 396 -2.47 -16.24 -5.16
CA THR A 396 -3.32 -17.42 -5.27
C THR A 396 -2.42 -18.62 -5.51
N PHE A 397 -2.62 -19.69 -4.74
CA PHE A 397 -1.76 -20.88 -4.81
C PHE A 397 -2.48 -22.12 -4.28
N SER A 398 -1.89 -23.28 -4.55
CA SER A 398 -2.32 -24.57 -4.00
C SER A 398 -1.22 -25.12 -3.09
N PRO A 399 -1.42 -25.13 -1.77
CA PRO A 399 -0.43 -25.69 -0.84
C PRO A 399 -0.41 -27.21 -0.89
N GLU A 400 0.74 -27.77 -0.51
CA GLU A 400 0.81 -29.18 -0.11
C GLU A 400 0.36 -29.29 1.35
N LEU A 401 -0.65 -30.13 1.60
CA LEU A 401 -1.16 -30.43 2.94
C LEU A 401 -0.41 -31.62 3.53
N ASN A 402 -0.12 -31.56 4.83
CA ASN A 402 0.35 -32.73 5.55
C ASN A 402 -0.82 -33.68 5.90
N ALA A 403 -0.50 -34.85 6.46
CA ALA A 403 -1.50 -35.86 6.82
C ALA A 403 -2.54 -35.37 7.86
N GLU A 404 -2.26 -34.30 8.60
CA GLU A 404 -3.18 -33.68 9.55
C GLU A 404 -3.94 -32.47 8.98
N GLY A 405 -3.88 -32.22 7.66
CA GLY A 405 -4.57 -31.10 7.03
C GLY A 405 -3.95 -29.73 7.30
N LYS A 406 -2.65 -29.69 7.56
CA LYS A 406 -1.92 -28.46 7.90
C LYS A 406 -0.90 -28.07 6.84
N PHE A 407 -0.69 -26.77 6.69
CA PHE A 407 0.39 -26.22 5.88
C PHE A 407 0.87 -24.86 6.45
N PRO A 408 2.14 -24.51 6.24
CA PRO A 408 2.65 -23.19 6.61
C PRO A 408 2.27 -22.14 5.56
N LEU A 409 1.85 -20.97 6.02
CA LEU A 409 1.65 -19.78 5.21
C LEU A 409 2.56 -18.67 5.74
N THR A 410 3.53 -18.25 4.93
CA THR A 410 4.47 -17.20 5.29
C THR A 410 4.07 -15.89 4.63
N LEU A 411 3.68 -14.92 5.44
CA LEU A 411 3.24 -13.58 5.01
C LEU A 411 3.94 -12.52 5.84
N THR A 412 4.07 -11.31 5.29
CA THR A 412 4.49 -10.16 6.09
C THR A 412 3.42 -9.86 7.16
N PRO A 413 3.78 -9.34 8.34
CA PRO A 413 2.78 -9.00 9.35
C PRO A 413 1.86 -7.87 8.85
N ASP A 414 0.59 -8.18 8.68
CA ASP A 414 -0.48 -7.24 8.29
C ASP A 414 -1.86 -7.89 8.53
N THR A 415 -2.93 -7.21 8.13
CA THR A 415 -4.32 -7.67 8.17
C THR A 415 -4.80 -8.11 6.79
N TYR A 416 -5.14 -9.38 6.66
CA TYR A 416 -5.50 -10.03 5.40
C TYR A 416 -6.97 -10.48 5.34
N THR A 417 -7.46 -10.65 4.12
CA THR A 417 -8.61 -11.50 3.83
C THR A 417 -8.11 -12.74 3.12
N ILE A 418 -8.39 -13.93 3.64
CA ILE A 418 -7.91 -15.19 3.08
C ILE A 418 -9.10 -16.07 2.72
N ALA A 419 -9.19 -16.47 1.46
CA ALA A 419 -10.19 -17.39 0.97
C ALA A 419 -9.59 -18.79 0.76
N PHE A 420 -10.40 -19.80 1.04
CA PHE A 420 -10.06 -21.21 0.91
C PHE A 420 -11.17 -21.90 0.11
N LYS A 421 -10.78 -22.66 -0.91
CA LYS A 421 -11.67 -23.53 -1.70
C LYS A 421 -11.01 -24.88 -1.83
N ALA A 422 -11.44 -25.85 -1.01
CA ALA A 422 -11.03 -27.24 -1.18
C ALA A 422 -11.95 -27.93 -2.20
N ASP A 423 -11.48 -29.02 -2.80
CA ASP A 423 -12.32 -29.90 -3.60
C ASP A 423 -13.55 -30.33 -2.78
N ARG A 424 -14.72 -30.36 -3.44
CA ARG A 424 -16.02 -30.75 -2.86
C ARG A 424 -16.54 -29.91 -1.69
N SER A 425 -15.84 -28.83 -1.34
CA SER A 425 -16.18 -27.94 -0.24
C SER A 425 -16.64 -26.58 -0.72
N LEU A 426 -17.58 -25.96 -0.01
CA LEU A 426 -17.91 -24.56 -0.18
C LEU A 426 -16.69 -23.67 0.08
N ARG A 427 -16.62 -22.57 -0.66
CA ARG A 427 -15.62 -21.53 -0.48
C ARG A 427 -15.82 -20.84 0.87
N ARG A 428 -14.72 -20.58 1.57
CA ARG A 428 -14.71 -19.90 2.86
C ARG A 428 -13.80 -18.68 2.82
N VAL A 429 -14.28 -17.53 3.29
CA VAL A 429 -13.55 -16.27 3.33
C VAL A 429 -13.41 -15.81 4.78
N PHE A 430 -12.17 -15.64 5.21
CA PHE A 430 -11.80 -15.14 6.51
C PHE A 430 -11.28 -13.71 6.36
N THR A 431 -11.98 -12.74 6.94
CA THR A 431 -11.62 -11.32 6.87
C THR A 431 -10.92 -10.87 8.14
N ASN A 432 -10.15 -9.78 8.06
CA ASN A 432 -9.46 -9.16 9.19
C ASN A 432 -8.50 -10.09 9.95
N ILE A 433 -7.83 -10.98 9.22
CA ILE A 433 -6.82 -11.87 9.79
C ILE A 433 -5.53 -11.09 10.01
N ALA A 434 -5.31 -10.65 11.24
CA ALA A 434 -4.08 -9.98 11.66
C ALA A 434 -2.96 -11.00 11.88
N LEU A 435 -1.84 -10.83 11.19
CA LEU A 435 -0.66 -11.68 11.30
C LEU A 435 0.50 -10.97 12.03
N PRO A 436 1.33 -11.71 12.79
CA PRO A 436 1.29 -13.17 12.99
C PRO A 436 0.13 -13.63 13.86
N ALA A 437 -0.54 -14.70 13.43
CA ALA A 437 -1.46 -15.51 14.22
C ALA A 437 -0.79 -16.88 14.42
N GLY A 438 -0.83 -17.46 15.63
CA GLY A 438 -0.16 -18.74 15.88
C GLY A 438 -0.67 -19.85 14.96
N THR A 439 -1.98 -20.05 14.95
CA THR A 439 -2.66 -21.00 14.07
C THR A 439 -3.97 -20.38 13.59
N LEU A 440 -4.25 -20.47 12.30
CA LEU A 440 -5.56 -20.16 11.72
C LEU A 440 -6.27 -21.48 11.41
N THR A 441 -7.39 -21.72 12.08
CA THR A 441 -8.22 -22.90 11.85
C THR A 441 -9.31 -22.59 10.83
N VAL A 442 -9.42 -23.44 9.82
CA VAL A 442 -10.40 -23.35 8.73
C VAL A 442 -11.27 -24.60 8.75
N THR A 443 -12.55 -24.43 9.04
CA THR A 443 -13.54 -25.51 8.90
C THR A 443 -13.98 -25.59 7.45
N LEU A 444 -13.68 -26.70 6.79
CA LEU A 444 -14.22 -27.03 5.47
C LEU A 444 -15.73 -27.28 5.59
N LEU A 445 -16.50 -26.90 4.58
CA LEU A 445 -17.93 -27.18 4.51
C LEU A 445 -18.16 -28.04 3.27
N ASN A 446 -18.06 -29.36 3.42
CA ASN A 446 -18.20 -30.29 2.31
C ASN A 446 -19.65 -30.40 1.81
N GLY A 447 -19.82 -30.91 0.60
CA GLY A 447 -21.13 -31.20 0.01
C GLY A 447 -21.34 -30.60 -1.38
N ASP A 448 -20.39 -29.81 -1.89
CA ASP A 448 -20.44 -29.13 -3.19
C ASP A 448 -19.72 -29.99 -4.25
N ALA A 449 -20.39 -31.06 -4.69
CA ALA A 449 -19.82 -32.03 -5.62
C ALA A 449 -19.66 -31.47 -7.03
N ASP A 450 -20.52 -30.55 -7.46
CA ASP A 450 -20.44 -29.99 -8.81
C ASP A 450 -19.60 -28.71 -8.93
N GLY A 451 -19.19 -28.14 -7.81
CA GLY A 451 -18.24 -27.03 -7.71
C GLY A 451 -18.89 -25.66 -7.93
N ASP A 452 -20.22 -25.57 -7.89
CA ASP A 452 -20.97 -24.32 -8.11
C ASP A 452 -21.00 -23.39 -6.89
N ASN A 453 -20.39 -23.83 -5.77
CA ASN A 453 -20.32 -23.11 -4.50
C ASN A 453 -21.65 -23.06 -3.74
N GLU A 454 -22.57 -24.00 -4.02
CA GLU A 454 -23.78 -24.27 -3.26
C GLU A 454 -23.84 -25.76 -2.88
N VAL A 455 -24.63 -26.12 -1.86
CA VAL A 455 -24.95 -27.53 -1.58
C VAL A 455 -26.44 -27.72 -1.83
N THR A 456 -26.78 -28.35 -2.94
CA THR A 456 -28.14 -28.40 -3.47
C THR A 456 -28.57 -29.81 -3.86
N LEU A 457 -29.73 -29.90 -4.52
CA LEU A 457 -30.22 -31.16 -5.08
C LEU A 457 -29.33 -31.68 -6.22
N PHE A 458 -28.54 -30.82 -6.88
CA PHE A 458 -27.63 -31.23 -7.95
C PHE A 458 -26.46 -32.04 -7.39
N ASP A 459 -25.90 -31.64 -6.25
CA ASP A 459 -24.89 -32.41 -5.52
C ASP A 459 -25.45 -33.75 -5.03
N PHE A 460 -26.67 -33.71 -4.49
CA PHE A 460 -27.35 -34.93 -4.06
C PHE A 460 -27.58 -35.91 -5.22
N ALA A 461 -27.94 -35.38 -6.41
CA ALA A 461 -28.13 -36.21 -7.59
C ALA A 461 -26.83 -36.91 -8.02
N ARG A 462 -25.67 -36.24 -7.91
CA ARG A 462 -24.36 -36.87 -8.14
C ARG A 462 -24.12 -38.02 -7.17
N LEU A 463 -24.32 -37.79 -5.88
CA LEU A 463 -24.16 -38.82 -4.85
C LEU A 463 -25.06 -40.03 -5.11
N VAL A 464 -26.35 -39.82 -5.37
CA VAL A 464 -27.29 -40.92 -5.61
C VAL A 464 -26.95 -41.70 -6.88
N SER A 465 -26.45 -41.02 -7.92
CA SER A 465 -26.10 -41.67 -9.19
C SER A 465 -24.96 -42.69 -9.07
N ALA A 466 -24.10 -42.52 -8.06
CA ALA A 466 -22.93 -43.34 -7.80
C ALA A 466 -22.98 -44.04 -6.43
N PHE A 467 -24.15 -44.06 -5.78
CA PHE A 467 -24.29 -44.64 -4.44
C PHE A 467 -23.97 -46.14 -4.41
N GLY A 468 -23.17 -46.55 -3.42
CA GLY A 468 -22.67 -47.91 -3.24
C GLY A 468 -21.53 -48.30 -4.18
N LYS A 469 -20.92 -47.33 -4.87
CA LYS A 469 -19.76 -47.57 -5.75
C LYS A 469 -18.46 -47.41 -4.99
N LEU A 470 -17.52 -48.30 -5.30
CA LEU A 470 -16.15 -48.23 -4.82
C LEU A 470 -15.24 -47.61 -5.87
N GLN A 471 -14.15 -46.98 -5.40
CA GLN A 471 -13.12 -46.44 -6.27
C GLN A 471 -12.59 -47.52 -7.24
N GLY A 472 -12.65 -47.21 -8.53
CA GLY A 472 -12.26 -48.14 -9.61
C GLY A 472 -13.41 -48.93 -10.22
N GLU A 473 -14.62 -48.87 -9.67
CA GLU A 473 -15.80 -49.47 -10.28
C GLU A 473 -16.41 -48.59 -11.39
N PRO A 474 -16.99 -49.18 -12.46
CA PRO A 474 -17.78 -48.44 -13.42
C PRO A 474 -18.95 -47.70 -12.75
N GLY A 475 -19.00 -46.38 -12.97
CA GLY A 475 -20.03 -45.50 -12.39
C GLY A 475 -19.65 -44.89 -11.04
N PHE A 476 -18.44 -45.12 -10.53
CA PHE A 476 -17.91 -44.34 -9.41
C PHE A 476 -17.75 -42.87 -9.83
N GLU A 477 -18.27 -41.96 -9.02
CA GLU A 477 -18.17 -40.51 -9.22
C GLU A 477 -17.27 -39.93 -8.12
N PRO A 478 -15.99 -39.63 -8.41
CA PRO A 478 -15.05 -39.16 -7.38
C PRO A 478 -15.53 -37.92 -6.63
N THR A 479 -16.33 -37.06 -7.27
CA THR A 479 -16.85 -35.85 -6.64
C THR A 479 -17.95 -36.10 -5.61
N ALA A 480 -18.52 -37.31 -5.57
CA ALA A 480 -19.56 -37.72 -4.63
C ALA A 480 -19.02 -38.46 -3.39
N ASP A 481 -17.73 -38.79 -3.38
CA ASP A 481 -16.99 -39.37 -2.24
C ASP A 481 -16.49 -38.19 -1.37
N PHE A 482 -17.34 -37.69 -0.48
CA PHE A 482 -17.09 -36.48 0.29
C PHE A 482 -16.10 -36.69 1.43
N ASP A 483 -16.07 -37.86 2.05
CA ASP A 483 -15.03 -38.18 3.03
C ASP A 483 -13.73 -38.69 2.41
N GLY A 484 -13.71 -39.03 1.11
CA GLY A 484 -12.50 -39.39 0.40
C GLY A 484 -11.94 -40.76 0.80
N ASP A 485 -12.78 -41.65 1.34
CA ASP A 485 -12.40 -42.99 1.77
C ASP A 485 -12.43 -44.02 0.62
N GLY A 486 -12.94 -43.62 -0.54
CA GLY A 486 -13.06 -44.44 -1.74
C GLY A 486 -14.37 -45.22 -1.85
N GLU A 487 -15.34 -45.01 -0.98
CA GLU A 487 -16.68 -45.62 -1.00
C GLU A 487 -17.79 -44.56 -0.93
N ILE A 488 -18.66 -44.51 -1.94
CA ILE A 488 -19.82 -43.60 -1.91
C ILE A 488 -20.93 -44.25 -1.09
N SER A 489 -21.13 -43.81 0.14
CA SER A 489 -21.91 -44.49 1.18
C SER A 489 -22.93 -43.58 1.88
N LEU A 490 -23.52 -44.09 2.97
CA LEU A 490 -24.38 -43.28 3.85
C LEU A 490 -23.57 -42.23 4.64
N PHE A 491 -22.26 -42.38 4.77
CA PHE A 491 -21.41 -41.38 5.44
C PHE A 491 -21.30 -40.11 4.59
N ASP A 492 -21.07 -40.24 3.28
CA ASP A 492 -21.12 -39.14 2.31
C ASP A 492 -22.46 -38.42 2.31
N PHE A 493 -23.54 -39.20 2.37
CA PHE A 493 -24.88 -38.64 2.47
C PHE A 493 -25.05 -37.82 3.75
N GLY A 494 -24.50 -38.30 4.87
CA GLY A 494 -24.48 -37.56 6.14
C GLY A 494 -23.73 -36.23 6.05
N ILE A 495 -22.60 -36.20 5.32
CA ILE A 495 -21.81 -34.99 5.08
C ILE A 495 -22.60 -33.99 4.24
N LEU A 496 -23.15 -34.44 3.11
CA LEU A 496 -23.96 -33.58 2.23
C LEU A 496 -25.17 -32.99 2.98
N VAL A 497 -25.90 -33.81 3.74
CA VAL A 497 -27.09 -33.33 4.48
C VAL A 497 -26.74 -32.33 5.58
N ARG A 498 -25.57 -32.43 6.20
CA ARG A 498 -25.11 -31.46 7.21
C ARG A 498 -25.01 -30.05 6.64
N HIS A 499 -24.71 -29.91 5.35
CA HIS A 499 -24.49 -28.63 4.69
C HIS A 499 -25.57 -28.29 3.65
N PHE A 500 -26.60 -29.10 3.49
CA PHE A 500 -27.64 -28.89 2.49
C PHE A 500 -28.30 -27.51 2.60
N GLY A 501 -28.39 -26.81 1.46
CA GLY A 501 -28.91 -25.45 1.34
C GLY A 501 -27.92 -24.34 1.74
N GLN A 502 -26.67 -24.68 2.07
CA GLN A 502 -25.62 -23.68 2.32
C GLN A 502 -25.03 -23.20 0.99
N VAL A 503 -24.56 -21.95 1.02
CA VAL A 503 -23.88 -21.28 -0.09
C VAL A 503 -22.52 -20.82 0.46
N GLY A 504 -21.46 -21.00 -0.32
CA GLY A 504 -20.12 -20.57 0.05
C GLY A 504 -19.97 -19.05 0.00
N ASP A 505 -18.86 -18.57 0.56
CA ASP A 505 -18.55 -17.14 0.59
C ASP A 505 -18.07 -16.64 -0.80
N ASP A 506 -18.52 -15.44 -1.19
CA ASP A 506 -18.17 -14.73 -2.45
C ASP A 506 -16.70 -14.25 -2.53
#